data_AF-A0A956IUM6-F1
#
_entry.id   AF-A0A956IUM6-F1
#
_cell.length_a   1.000
_cell.length_b   1.000
_cell.length_c   1.000
_cell.angle_alpha   90.00
_cell.angle_beta   90.00
_cell.angle_gamma   90.00
#
_symmetry.space_group_name_H-M   'P 1'
#
loop_
_entity.id
_entity.type
_entity.pdbx_description
1 polymer ?
#
loop_
_entity_poly.entity_id
_entity_poly.type
_entity_poly.pdbx_seq_one_letter_code
_entity_poly.pdbx_strand_id
1 'polypeptide(L)'
;MVPYLLVDQASADDPHAGTTDLDLALSISLLSSGSYKNLPALLKEAGFKPEPNLWKWRHTSGASIDLLIKTDKATKGDNKTKWLVPNELTALANEFVLLAERAPRGFSVLAGTYLDGGQCREVTVRVCAPAPFMALKAYALQNRKKPKDAYDLYYMMRHYGPGLGVLAREYAAILNRGPLAERKLAERGLSWLRQHYEELSSPGPAELVRFMGVRGAEADELRADAWGLGRQFVRGVESNLA
;
A
#
# COMPACT_ATOMS: atom_id res chain seq x y z
N MET A 1 -2.92 0.56 2.55
CA MET A 1 -2.04 -0.64 2.50
C MET A 1 -1.49 -0.88 3.89
N VAL A 2 -1.32 -2.14 4.31
CA VAL A 2 -1.22 -2.47 5.74
C VAL A 2 0.00 -3.39 6.00
N PRO A 3 1.23 -2.84 6.18
CA PRO A 3 2.42 -3.66 6.48
C PRO A 3 2.25 -4.52 7.73
N TYR A 4 1.50 -4.01 8.71
CA TYR A 4 1.12 -4.71 9.93
C TYR A 4 0.52 -6.11 9.69
N LEU A 5 -0.23 -6.31 8.60
CA LEU A 5 -0.79 -7.63 8.27
C LEU A 5 0.16 -8.50 7.44
N LEU A 6 1.17 -7.90 6.79
CA LEU A 6 2.10 -8.59 5.90
C LEU A 6 3.36 -9.10 6.62
N VAL A 7 3.64 -8.56 7.79
CA VAL A 7 4.75 -8.91 8.68
C VAL A 7 4.17 -9.48 9.96
N ASP A 8 4.69 -10.62 10.42
CA ASP A 8 4.32 -11.17 11.72
C ASP A 8 4.84 -10.26 12.85
N GLN A 9 3.90 -9.56 13.47
CA GLN A 9 4.17 -8.56 14.51
C GLN A 9 4.73 -9.18 15.80
N ALA A 10 4.49 -10.47 16.05
CA ALA A 10 5.07 -11.15 17.22
C ALA A 10 6.56 -11.46 17.03
N SER A 11 7.01 -11.50 15.78
CA SER A 11 8.40 -11.80 15.41
C SER A 11 9.25 -10.55 15.12
N ALA A 12 8.63 -9.36 15.10
CA ALA A 12 9.31 -8.12 14.80
C ALA A 12 9.87 -7.48 16.08
N ASP A 13 11.17 -7.18 16.09
CA ASP A 13 11.84 -6.50 17.22
C ASP A 13 11.24 -5.12 17.52
N ASP A 14 10.66 -4.46 16.51
CA ASP A 14 9.91 -3.20 16.62
C ASP A 14 8.55 -3.34 15.90
N PRO A 15 7.42 -3.25 16.62
CA PRO A 15 6.09 -3.31 16.02
C PRO A 15 5.84 -2.16 15.04
N HIS A 16 5.06 -2.41 13.99
CA HIS A 16 4.72 -1.36 13.04
C HIS A 16 3.91 -0.24 13.72
N ALA A 17 4.19 1.02 13.39
CA ALA A 17 3.49 2.22 13.91
C ALA A 17 1.97 2.32 13.59
N GLY A 18 1.38 1.26 13.04
CA GLY A 18 -0.04 1.17 12.67
C GLY A 18 -0.46 1.96 11.42
N THR A 19 -1.76 1.89 11.13
CA THR A 19 -2.39 2.68 10.07
C THR A 19 -3.73 3.23 10.51
N THR A 20 -3.94 4.52 10.24
CA THR A 20 -5.21 5.22 10.44
C THR A 20 -6.03 5.30 9.15
N ASP A 21 -5.35 5.16 8.00
CA ASP A 21 -5.96 5.18 6.67
C ASP A 21 -5.99 3.76 6.08
N LEU A 22 -7.15 3.37 5.54
CA LEU A 22 -7.36 2.11 4.84
C LEU A 22 -7.70 2.35 3.36
N ASP A 23 -6.81 1.91 2.47
CA ASP A 23 -7.09 1.90 1.03
C ASP A 23 -7.85 0.61 0.66
N LEU A 24 -9.07 0.74 0.15
CA LEU A 24 -9.89 -0.38 -0.33
C LEU A 24 -9.90 -0.40 -1.86
N ALA A 25 -9.20 -1.37 -2.44
CA ALA A 25 -9.25 -1.65 -3.87
C ALA A 25 -10.51 -2.46 -4.23
N LEU A 26 -11.42 -1.87 -4.99
CA LEU A 26 -12.66 -2.51 -5.43
C LEU A 26 -12.45 -3.24 -6.76
N SER A 27 -12.63 -4.56 -6.74
CA SER A 27 -12.48 -5.40 -7.95
C SER A 27 -13.62 -5.22 -8.95
N ILE A 28 -13.33 -5.44 -10.23
CA ILE A 28 -14.28 -5.30 -11.34
C ILE A 28 -15.51 -6.22 -11.18
N SER A 29 -15.35 -7.43 -10.61
CA SER A 29 -16.47 -8.35 -10.36
C SER A 29 -17.49 -7.81 -9.35
N LEU A 30 -17.03 -7.04 -8.37
CA LEU A 30 -17.91 -6.32 -7.45
C LEU A 30 -18.66 -5.21 -8.18
N LEU A 31 -17.98 -4.52 -9.09
CA LEU A 31 -18.56 -3.47 -9.92
C LEU A 31 -19.59 -4.00 -10.92
N SER A 32 -19.39 -5.20 -11.48
CA SER A 32 -20.32 -5.81 -12.44
C SER A 32 -21.58 -6.38 -11.78
N SER A 33 -21.49 -6.86 -10.54
CA SER A 33 -22.64 -7.41 -9.79
C SER A 33 -23.52 -6.35 -9.15
N GLY A 34 -23.04 -5.11 -9.01
CA GLY A 34 -23.76 -4.05 -8.29
C GLY A 34 -23.76 -4.24 -6.77
N SER A 35 -22.94 -5.16 -6.24
CA SER A 35 -22.87 -5.47 -4.81
C SER A 35 -22.39 -4.29 -3.95
N TYR A 36 -21.78 -3.26 -4.56
CA TYR A 36 -21.37 -2.03 -3.90
C TYR A 36 -22.54 -1.06 -3.62
N LYS A 37 -23.74 -1.29 -4.16
CA LYS A 37 -24.87 -0.35 -4.03
C LYS A 37 -25.24 -0.05 -2.57
N ASN A 38 -25.06 -1.02 -1.68
CA ASN A 38 -25.33 -0.86 -0.26
C ASN A 38 -24.14 -0.30 0.53
N LEU A 39 -22.96 -0.15 -0.09
CA LEU A 39 -21.75 0.32 0.58
C LEU A 39 -21.91 1.71 1.25
N PRO A 40 -22.58 2.70 0.63
CA PRO A 40 -22.79 4.00 1.30
C PRO A 40 -23.62 3.87 2.58
N ALA A 41 -24.65 3.02 2.57
CA ALA A 41 -25.47 2.76 3.75
C ALA A 41 -24.64 2.08 4.84
N LEU A 42 -23.91 1.01 4.50
CA LEU A 42 -23.03 0.28 5.43
C LEU A 42 -21.96 1.19 6.06
N LEU A 43 -21.35 2.08 5.27
CA LEU A 43 -20.36 3.04 5.78
C LEU A 43 -21.00 4.04 6.75
N LYS A 44 -22.18 4.57 6.43
CA LYS A 44 -22.94 5.48 7.31
C LYS A 44 -23.36 4.81 8.61
N GLU A 45 -23.87 3.57 8.54
CA GLU A 45 -24.25 2.76 9.70
C GLU A 45 -23.05 2.48 10.60
N ALA A 46 -21.87 2.22 10.01
CA ALA A 46 -20.61 2.07 10.73
C ALA A 46 -20.00 3.41 11.21
N GLY A 47 -20.72 4.53 11.12
CA GLY A 47 -20.30 5.83 11.63
C GLY A 47 -19.37 6.65 10.73
N PHE A 48 -19.10 6.20 9.50
CA PHE A 48 -18.32 6.97 8.55
C PHE A 48 -19.15 8.05 7.87
N LYS A 49 -18.52 9.19 7.58
CA LYS A 49 -19.09 10.28 6.79
C LYS A 49 -18.28 10.48 5.51
N PRO A 50 -18.91 10.71 4.36
CA PRO A 50 -18.19 10.98 3.13
C PRO A 50 -17.56 12.38 3.16
N GLU A 51 -16.36 12.49 2.62
CA GLU A 51 -15.76 13.79 2.24
C GLU A 51 -16.41 14.30 0.94
N PRO A 52 -16.26 15.58 0.55
CA PRO A 52 -16.89 16.13 -0.66
C PRO A 52 -16.60 15.39 -1.97
N ASN A 53 -15.48 14.65 -2.02
CA ASN A 53 -15.09 13.89 -3.19
C ASN A 53 -15.78 12.50 -3.29
N LEU A 54 -16.44 12.03 -2.22
CA LEU A 54 -17.21 10.79 -2.09
C LEU A 54 -16.44 9.46 -2.25
N TRP A 55 -15.15 9.49 -2.58
CA TRP A 55 -14.27 8.31 -2.55
C TRP A 55 -13.50 8.20 -1.25
N LYS A 56 -13.42 9.29 -0.46
CA LYS A 56 -12.85 9.30 0.88
C LYS A 56 -13.95 9.38 1.93
N TRP A 57 -13.84 8.54 2.95
CA TRP A 57 -14.78 8.45 4.06
C TRP A 57 -14.04 8.52 5.38
N ARG A 58 -14.57 9.26 6.35
CA ARG A 58 -13.91 9.50 7.65
C ARG A 58 -14.83 9.12 8.80
N HIS A 59 -14.26 8.42 9.77
CA HIS A 59 -14.90 8.12 11.04
C HIS A 59 -14.49 9.14 12.11
N THR A 60 -15.33 9.35 13.12
CA THR A 60 -15.06 10.30 14.23
C THR A 60 -13.87 9.89 15.09
N SER A 61 -13.50 8.60 15.10
CA SER A 61 -12.28 8.10 15.75
C SER A 61 -10.98 8.53 15.06
N GLY A 62 -11.06 9.19 13.90
CA GLY A 62 -9.92 9.59 13.08
C GLY A 62 -9.58 8.61 11.95
N ALA A 63 -10.14 7.40 11.96
CA ALA A 63 -9.96 6.42 10.88
C ALA A 63 -10.52 6.94 9.54
N SER A 64 -9.86 6.61 8.43
CA SER A 64 -10.35 6.97 7.10
C SER A 64 -10.25 5.81 6.09
N ILE A 65 -11.16 5.80 5.13
CA ILE A 65 -11.24 4.82 4.04
C ILE A 65 -11.13 5.56 2.71
N ASP A 66 -10.21 5.12 1.87
CA ASP A 66 -10.07 5.59 0.48
C ASP A 66 -10.50 4.46 -0.48
N LEU A 67 -11.53 4.72 -1.28
CA LEU A 67 -12.04 3.76 -2.27
C LEU A 67 -11.29 3.91 -3.59
N LEU A 68 -10.61 2.84 -3.99
CA LEU A 68 -9.75 2.82 -5.18
C LEU A 68 -10.26 1.83 -6.21
N ILE A 69 -10.11 2.18 -7.49
CA ILE A 69 -10.37 1.29 -8.63
C ILE A 69 -9.20 1.31 -9.60
N LYS A 70 -9.10 0.28 -10.45
CA LYS A 70 -8.17 0.30 -11.58
C LYS A 70 -8.55 1.40 -12.56
N THR A 71 -7.55 2.06 -13.11
CA THR A 71 -7.74 3.01 -14.21
C THR A 71 -8.27 2.28 -15.45
N ASP A 72 -9.35 2.78 -16.04
CA ASP A 72 -9.92 2.33 -17.30
C ASP A 72 -10.02 3.49 -18.32
N LYS A 73 -10.62 3.27 -19.49
CA LYS A 73 -10.78 4.30 -20.52
C LYS A 73 -11.55 5.53 -20.03
N ALA A 74 -12.54 5.35 -19.14
CA ALA A 74 -13.40 6.42 -18.63
C ALA A 74 -12.72 7.24 -17.52
N THR A 75 -11.64 6.72 -16.93
CA THR A 75 -10.90 7.37 -15.85
C THR A 75 -9.46 7.76 -16.23
N LYS A 76 -9.20 7.98 -17.52
CA LYS A 76 -7.90 8.46 -18.04
C LYS A 76 -7.84 9.99 -18.05
N GLY A 77 -6.64 10.54 -17.94
CA GLY A 77 -6.40 11.99 -17.96
C GLY A 77 -6.81 12.66 -16.65
N ASP A 78 -7.48 13.81 -16.76
CA ASP A 78 -7.86 14.63 -15.60
C ASP A 78 -9.05 14.04 -14.82
N ASN A 79 -9.83 13.17 -15.45
CA ASN A 79 -10.94 12.50 -14.78
C ASN A 79 -10.46 11.27 -14.01
N LYS A 80 -9.98 11.46 -12.78
CA LYS A 80 -9.52 10.37 -11.92
C LYS A 80 -10.61 9.74 -11.07
N THR A 81 -11.84 10.25 -11.12
CA THR A 81 -12.92 9.80 -10.24
C THR A 81 -14.02 9.14 -11.06
N LYS A 82 -14.56 8.02 -10.56
CA LYS A 82 -15.67 7.30 -11.19
C LYS A 82 -16.84 7.20 -10.23
N TRP A 83 -18.04 7.54 -10.70
CA TRP A 83 -19.26 7.25 -9.97
C TRP A 83 -19.48 5.74 -9.86
N LEU A 84 -19.68 5.28 -8.64
CA LEU A 84 -20.17 3.93 -8.36
C LEU A 84 -21.68 4.01 -8.10
N VAL A 85 -22.09 4.88 -7.17
CA VAL A 85 -23.50 5.20 -6.90
C VAL A 85 -23.68 6.70 -7.17
N PRO A 86 -24.53 7.10 -8.13
CA PRO A 86 -24.74 8.51 -8.46
C PRO A 86 -25.04 9.35 -7.22
N ASN A 87 -24.33 10.48 -7.07
CA ASN A 87 -24.43 11.44 -5.97
C ASN A 87 -24.12 10.91 -4.55
N GLU A 88 -23.73 9.64 -4.39
CA GLU A 88 -23.48 9.04 -3.07
C GLU A 88 -22.10 8.42 -2.91
N LEU A 89 -21.52 7.90 -4.00
CA LEU A 89 -20.30 7.12 -3.92
C LEU A 89 -19.47 7.25 -5.18
N THR A 90 -18.22 7.64 -5.01
CA THR A 90 -17.23 7.56 -6.08
C THR A 90 -16.07 6.67 -5.67
N ALA A 91 -15.22 6.33 -6.63
CA ALA A 91 -13.91 5.74 -6.39
C ALA A 91 -12.84 6.49 -7.17
N LEU A 92 -11.65 6.54 -6.59
CA LEU A 92 -10.46 7.14 -7.19
C LEU A 92 -9.72 6.10 -8.03
N ALA A 93 -9.51 6.40 -9.30
CA ALA A 93 -8.75 5.59 -10.21
C ALA A 93 -7.25 5.69 -9.93
N ASN A 94 -6.61 4.54 -9.79
CA ASN A 94 -5.17 4.43 -9.64
C ASN A 94 -4.65 3.23 -10.45
N GLU A 95 -3.72 3.49 -11.36
CA GLU A 95 -3.16 2.47 -12.26
C GLU A 95 -2.45 1.35 -11.49
N PHE A 96 -1.86 1.65 -10.32
CA PHE A 96 -1.17 0.69 -9.48
C PHE A 96 -2.11 -0.25 -8.71
N VAL A 97 -3.42 -0.01 -8.71
CA VAL A 97 -4.41 -0.99 -8.21
C VAL A 97 -4.35 -2.29 -9.02
N LEU A 98 -3.91 -2.23 -10.28
CA LEU A 98 -3.65 -3.43 -11.08
C LEU A 98 -2.63 -4.36 -10.41
N LEU A 99 -1.55 -3.80 -9.85
CA LEU A 99 -0.56 -4.58 -9.11
C LEU A 99 -1.09 -5.05 -7.75
N ALA A 100 -1.92 -4.26 -7.06
CA ALA A 100 -2.49 -4.67 -5.77
C ALA A 100 -3.37 -5.92 -5.86
N GLU A 101 -4.00 -6.17 -7.01
CA GLU A 101 -4.79 -7.37 -7.26
C GLU A 101 -3.93 -8.59 -7.68
N ARG A 102 -2.62 -8.43 -7.81
CA ARG A 102 -1.72 -9.52 -8.17
C ARG A 102 -1.45 -10.42 -6.97
N ALA A 103 -2.01 -11.63 -7.02
CA ALA A 103 -1.81 -12.68 -6.03
C ALA A 103 -1.98 -12.19 -4.56
N PRO A 104 -3.08 -11.50 -4.23
CA PRO A 104 -3.29 -10.99 -2.88
C PRO A 104 -3.30 -12.14 -1.88
N ARG A 105 -2.74 -11.89 -0.70
CA ARG A 105 -2.67 -12.87 0.38
C ARG A 105 -3.93 -12.78 1.23
N GLY A 106 -4.51 -13.94 1.55
CA GLY A 106 -5.63 -14.03 2.48
C GLY A 106 -5.10 -14.00 3.91
N PHE A 107 -5.67 -13.13 4.73
CA PHE A 107 -5.40 -13.07 6.16
C PHE A 107 -6.71 -13.18 6.91
N SER A 108 -6.79 -14.11 7.86
CA SER A 108 -7.88 -14.10 8.83
C SER A 108 -7.61 -13.01 9.86
N VAL A 109 -8.54 -12.08 9.99
CA VAL A 109 -8.49 -11.01 10.98
C VAL A 109 -9.66 -11.21 11.92
N LEU A 110 -9.33 -11.51 13.17
CA LEU A 110 -10.26 -11.37 14.28
C LEU A 110 -10.16 -9.92 14.77
N ALA A 111 -11.05 -9.04 14.30
CA ALA A 111 -11.16 -7.74 14.96
C ALA A 111 -11.81 -7.98 16.33
N GLY A 112 -11.33 -7.33 17.40
CA GLY A 112 -11.93 -7.50 18.73
C GLY A 112 -13.38 -6.99 18.75
N THR A 113 -13.54 -5.71 18.44
CA THR A 113 -14.83 -5.02 18.49
C THR A 113 -15.01 -4.23 17.19
N TYR A 114 -16.20 -4.25 16.60
CA TYR A 114 -16.59 -3.33 15.54
C TYR A 114 -16.55 -1.89 16.04
N LEU A 115 -16.49 -0.92 15.12
CA LEU A 115 -16.47 0.51 15.47
C LEU A 115 -17.77 0.96 16.17
N ASP A 116 -18.85 0.20 16.03
CA ASP A 116 -20.14 0.42 16.70
C ASP A 116 -20.25 -0.27 18.08
N GLY A 117 -19.19 -0.95 18.54
CA GLY A 117 -19.17 -1.64 19.83
C GLY A 117 -19.63 -3.10 19.81
N GLY A 118 -20.08 -3.63 18.66
CA GLY A 118 -20.44 -5.05 18.51
C GLY A 118 -19.23 -5.99 18.53
N GLN A 119 -19.42 -7.25 18.93
CA GLN A 119 -18.35 -8.25 18.79
C GLN A 119 -18.10 -8.58 17.32
N CYS A 120 -16.83 -8.50 16.91
CA CYS A 120 -16.48 -8.80 15.54
C CYS A 120 -16.17 -10.30 15.35
N ARG A 121 -16.63 -10.82 14.22
CA ARG A 121 -16.32 -12.18 13.79
C ARG A 121 -14.97 -12.21 13.08
N GLU A 122 -14.35 -13.38 13.07
CA GLU A 122 -13.19 -13.61 12.21
C GLU A 122 -13.60 -13.43 10.74
N VAL A 123 -12.88 -12.58 10.03
CA VAL A 123 -13.09 -12.33 8.60
C VAL A 123 -11.80 -12.54 7.84
N THR A 124 -11.88 -13.24 6.70
CA THR A 124 -10.74 -13.34 5.79
C THR A 124 -10.70 -12.12 4.88
N VAL A 125 -9.66 -11.31 5.00
CA VAL A 125 -9.40 -10.16 4.13
C VAL A 125 -8.28 -10.47 3.13
N ARG A 126 -8.41 -9.94 1.92
CA ARG A 126 -7.37 -10.03 0.89
C ARG A 126 -6.50 -8.79 0.93
N VAL A 127 -5.21 -8.97 1.18
CA VAL A 127 -4.23 -7.88 1.27
C VAL A 127 -3.25 -7.96 0.10
N CYS A 128 -2.89 -6.80 -0.44
CA CYS A 128 -1.87 -6.64 -1.47
C CYS A 128 -0.59 -7.41 -1.09
N ALA A 129 -0.05 -8.20 -2.02
CA ALA A 129 1.14 -8.99 -1.75
C ALA A 129 2.40 -8.09 -1.54
N PRO A 130 3.42 -8.58 -0.83
CA PRO A 130 4.63 -7.81 -0.51
C PRO A 130 5.36 -7.22 -1.73
N ALA A 131 5.57 -7.99 -2.79
CA ALA A 131 6.26 -7.47 -3.98
C ALA A 131 5.47 -6.34 -4.69
N PRO A 132 4.18 -6.50 -5.02
CA PRO A 132 3.35 -5.38 -5.49
C PRO A 132 3.34 -4.19 -4.53
N PHE A 133 3.28 -4.45 -3.22
CA PHE A 133 3.31 -3.41 -2.19
C PHE A 133 4.53 -2.49 -2.34
N MET A 134 5.72 -3.02 -2.64
CA MET A 134 6.92 -2.20 -2.87
C MET A 134 6.74 -1.21 -4.01
N ALA A 135 6.13 -1.64 -5.13
CA ALA A 135 5.88 -0.75 -6.27
C ALA A 135 4.85 0.33 -5.94
N LEU A 136 3.79 -0.04 -5.22
CA LEU A 136 2.76 0.91 -4.77
C LEU A 136 3.33 1.96 -3.83
N LYS A 137 4.21 1.57 -2.90
CA LYS A 137 4.85 2.50 -1.97
C LYS A 137 5.91 3.37 -2.63
N ALA A 138 6.65 2.85 -3.61
CA ALA A 138 7.55 3.66 -4.42
C ALA A 138 6.77 4.75 -5.19
N TYR A 139 5.65 4.39 -5.82
CA TYR A 139 4.76 5.35 -6.45
C TYR A 139 4.24 6.40 -5.46
N ALA A 140 3.81 5.97 -4.28
CA ALA A 140 3.29 6.86 -3.25
C ALA A 140 4.35 7.85 -2.74
N LEU A 141 5.56 7.37 -2.45
CA LEU A 141 6.68 8.20 -2.02
C LEU A 141 7.06 9.24 -3.09
N GLN A 142 7.13 8.82 -4.36
CA GLN A 142 7.39 9.71 -5.48
C GLN A 142 6.37 10.85 -5.61
N ASN A 143 5.07 10.53 -5.52
CA ASN A 143 4.00 11.48 -5.85
C ASN A 143 3.50 12.30 -4.67
N ARG A 144 3.57 11.75 -3.45
CA ARG A 144 3.02 12.41 -2.25
C ARG A 144 4.10 12.93 -1.31
N LYS A 145 5.32 12.39 -1.39
CA LYS A 145 6.46 12.71 -0.52
C LYS A 145 6.10 12.71 0.97
N LYS A 146 5.24 11.78 1.39
CA LYS A 146 4.87 11.62 2.81
C LYS A 146 5.92 10.76 3.52
N PRO A 147 6.46 11.20 4.68
CA PRO A 147 7.48 10.44 5.40
C PRO A 147 7.11 8.98 5.71
N LYS A 148 5.82 8.74 5.98
CA LYS A 148 5.29 7.39 6.23
C LYS A 148 5.52 6.41 5.09
N ASP A 149 5.51 6.85 3.83
CA ASP A 149 5.71 5.92 2.70
C ASP A 149 7.14 5.37 2.64
N ALA A 150 8.13 6.15 3.11
CA ALA A 150 9.51 5.69 3.27
C ALA A 150 9.66 4.72 4.45
N TYR A 151 8.98 5.01 5.57
CA TYR A 151 8.89 4.09 6.71
C TYR A 151 8.28 2.74 6.32
N ASP A 152 7.15 2.75 5.63
CA ASP A 152 6.45 1.53 5.20
C ASP A 152 7.34 0.66 4.27
N LEU A 153 8.15 1.28 3.40
CA LEU A 153 9.13 0.59 2.56
C LEU A 153 10.26 -0.02 3.40
N TYR A 154 10.88 0.77 4.29
CA TYR A 154 11.94 0.31 5.18
C TYR A 154 11.47 -0.86 6.04
N TYR A 155 10.30 -0.73 6.66
CA TYR A 155 9.72 -1.74 7.53
C TYR A 155 9.52 -3.06 6.78
N MET A 156 8.99 -3.01 5.55
CA MET A 156 8.84 -4.20 4.71
C MET A 156 10.19 -4.83 4.39
N MET A 157 11.20 -4.05 4.02
CA MET A 157 12.54 -4.58 3.69
C MET A 157 13.22 -5.21 4.91
N ARG A 158 13.03 -4.63 6.10
CA ARG A 158 13.68 -5.05 7.35
C ARG A 158 13.02 -6.25 8.02
N HIS A 159 11.69 -6.35 7.94
CA HIS A 159 10.91 -7.31 8.73
C HIS A 159 10.10 -8.32 7.91
N TYR A 160 10.20 -8.31 6.58
CA TYR A 160 9.54 -9.35 5.79
C TYR A 160 10.13 -10.73 6.14
N GLY A 161 9.33 -11.58 6.79
CA GLY A 161 9.79 -12.84 7.42
C GLY A 161 10.60 -13.77 6.49
N PRO A 162 10.19 -14.01 5.23
CA PRO A 162 11.00 -14.79 4.28
C PRO A 162 12.35 -14.15 3.88
N GLY A 163 12.55 -12.88 4.21
CA GLY A 163 13.78 -12.13 3.99
C GLY A 163 13.81 -11.31 2.71
N LEU A 164 14.70 -10.31 2.70
CA LEU A 164 14.84 -9.33 1.61
C LEU A 164 15.12 -9.98 0.24
N GLY A 165 15.92 -11.05 0.22
CA GLY A 165 16.23 -11.79 -1.01
C GLY A 165 15.01 -12.49 -1.61
N VAL A 166 14.09 -13.01 -0.79
CA VAL A 166 12.81 -13.56 -1.28
C VAL A 166 11.94 -12.45 -1.84
N LEU A 167 11.81 -11.32 -1.12
CA LEU A 167 11.04 -10.16 -1.59
C LEU A 167 11.54 -9.67 -2.95
N ALA A 168 12.86 -9.59 -3.14
CA ALA A 168 13.48 -9.22 -4.41
C ALA A 168 13.17 -10.21 -5.54
N ARG A 169 13.22 -11.52 -5.28
CA ARG A 169 12.84 -12.55 -6.25
C ARG A 169 11.36 -12.51 -6.61
N GLU A 170 10.47 -12.30 -5.63
CA GLU A 170 9.04 -12.14 -5.87
C GLU A 170 8.77 -10.93 -6.78
N TYR A 171 9.48 -9.82 -6.57
CA TYR A 171 9.38 -8.64 -7.42
C TYR A 171 9.92 -8.90 -8.84
N ALA A 172 11.09 -9.53 -8.95
CA ALA A 172 11.67 -9.93 -10.24
C ALA A 172 10.75 -10.89 -11.01
N ALA A 173 10.02 -11.77 -10.33
CA ALA A 173 9.06 -12.66 -10.97
C ALA A 173 7.91 -11.90 -11.65
N ILE A 174 7.47 -10.77 -11.09
CA ILE A 174 6.50 -9.87 -11.75
C ILE A 174 7.13 -9.33 -13.04
N LEU A 175 8.37 -8.84 -12.98
CA LEU A 175 9.09 -8.28 -14.12
C LEU A 175 9.38 -9.30 -15.23
N ASN A 176 9.70 -10.54 -14.89
CA ASN A 176 10.04 -11.57 -15.87
C ASN A 176 8.79 -12.22 -16.50
N ARG A 177 7.75 -12.48 -15.69
CA ARG A 177 6.65 -13.38 -16.08
C ARG A 177 5.26 -12.75 -15.97
N GLY A 178 5.17 -11.51 -15.49
CA GLY A 178 3.91 -10.80 -15.40
C GLY A 178 3.31 -10.46 -16.77
N PRO A 179 1.98 -10.31 -16.86
CA PRO A 179 1.35 -9.64 -17.99
C PRO A 179 2.01 -8.28 -18.30
N LEU A 180 2.05 -7.90 -19.59
CA LEU A 180 2.77 -6.70 -20.04
C LEU A 180 2.39 -5.43 -19.26
N ALA A 181 1.12 -5.25 -18.92
CA ALA A 181 0.67 -4.07 -18.16
C ALA A 181 1.23 -4.06 -16.72
N GLU A 182 1.26 -5.21 -16.05
CA GLU A 182 1.85 -5.34 -14.71
C GLU A 182 3.37 -5.11 -14.75
N ARG A 183 4.06 -5.68 -15.76
CA ARG A 183 5.50 -5.48 -15.97
C ARG A 183 5.86 -4.01 -16.09
N LYS A 184 5.16 -3.26 -16.95
CA LYS A 184 5.38 -1.82 -17.12
C LYS A 184 5.22 -1.03 -15.82
N LEU A 185 4.24 -1.38 -14.98
CA LEU A 185 4.04 -0.73 -13.69
C LEU A 185 5.14 -1.12 -12.69
N ALA A 186 5.53 -2.40 -12.65
CA ALA A 186 6.61 -2.87 -11.80
C ALA A 186 7.98 -2.29 -12.22
N GLU A 187 8.22 -2.09 -13.51
CA GLU A 187 9.42 -1.43 -14.05
C GLU A 187 9.49 0.03 -13.57
N ARG A 188 8.38 0.77 -13.63
CA ARG A 188 8.27 2.13 -13.09
C ARG A 188 8.51 2.14 -11.57
N GLY A 189 7.89 1.21 -10.85
CA GLY A 189 8.12 1.02 -9.42
C GLY A 189 9.59 0.81 -9.08
N LEU A 190 10.28 -0.07 -9.81
CA LEU A 190 11.70 -0.35 -9.61
C LEU A 190 12.57 0.86 -9.98
N SER A 191 12.21 1.62 -11.02
CA SER A 191 12.89 2.86 -11.39
C SER A 191 12.82 3.90 -10.27
N TRP A 192 11.66 4.08 -9.61
CA TRP A 192 11.58 4.97 -8.45
C TRP A 192 12.33 4.42 -7.25
N LEU A 193 12.29 3.11 -6.98
CA LEU A 193 13.09 2.52 -5.89
C LEU A 193 14.59 2.75 -6.12
N ARG A 194 15.09 2.64 -7.36
CA ARG A 194 16.48 3.01 -7.68
C ARG A 194 16.80 4.45 -7.29
N GLN A 195 15.93 5.39 -7.68
CA GLN A 195 16.11 6.82 -7.40
C GLN A 195 15.98 7.14 -5.89
N HIS A 196 15.03 6.49 -5.21
CA HIS A 196 14.74 6.74 -3.80
C HIS A 196 15.81 6.21 -2.85
N TYR A 197 16.65 5.29 -3.31
CA TYR A 197 17.74 4.71 -2.53
C TYR A 197 19.10 4.90 -3.22
N GLU A 198 19.24 5.86 -4.11
CA GLU A 198 20.50 6.12 -4.82
C GLU A 198 21.60 6.59 -3.86
N GLU A 199 21.27 7.60 -3.06
CA GLU A 199 22.14 8.22 -2.07
C GLU A 199 21.53 8.15 -0.67
N LEU A 200 22.34 8.42 0.35
CA LEU A 200 21.86 8.62 1.72
C LEU A 200 20.88 9.81 1.81
N SER A 201 21.02 10.80 0.94
CA SER A 201 20.17 11.99 0.87
C SER A 201 18.83 11.74 0.16
N SER A 202 18.69 10.60 -0.54
CA SER A 202 17.52 10.27 -1.34
C SER A 202 16.26 10.11 -0.47
N PRO A 203 15.06 10.22 -1.07
CA PRO A 203 13.80 10.18 -0.31
C PRO A 203 13.60 8.96 0.60
N GLY A 204 14.06 7.76 0.23
CA GLY A 204 13.89 6.57 1.06
C GLY A 204 14.54 6.74 2.44
N PRO A 205 15.86 6.92 2.52
CA PRO A 205 16.54 7.13 3.80
C PRO A 205 16.20 8.45 4.49
N ALA A 206 16.11 9.56 3.74
CA ALA A 206 15.91 10.88 4.31
C ALA A 206 14.52 11.06 4.94
N GLU A 207 13.47 10.55 4.28
CA GLU A 207 12.12 10.67 4.78
C GLU A 207 11.81 9.65 5.90
N LEU A 208 12.50 8.51 5.95
CA LEU A 208 12.43 7.58 7.08
C LEU A 208 12.87 8.25 8.38
N VAL A 209 14.04 8.90 8.37
CA VAL A 209 14.55 9.63 9.55
C VAL A 209 13.56 10.69 10.01
N ARG A 210 12.95 11.42 9.07
CA ARG A 210 11.92 12.42 9.38
C ARG A 210 10.67 11.79 9.99
N PHE A 211 10.26 10.61 9.52
CA PHE A 211 9.13 9.88 10.08
C PHE A 211 9.41 9.44 11.53
N MET A 212 10.61 8.89 11.78
CA MET A 212 11.01 8.44 13.12
C MET A 212 11.31 9.60 14.08
N GLY A 213 11.59 10.79 13.56
CA GLY A 213 11.86 11.99 14.38
C GLY A 213 13.23 12.00 15.07
N VAL A 214 14.12 11.09 14.69
CA VAL A 214 15.46 10.90 15.28
C VAL A 214 16.48 11.91 14.72
N ARG A 215 17.59 12.14 15.44
CA ARG A 215 18.62 13.15 15.09
C ARG A 215 20.03 12.68 15.45
N GLY A 216 21.05 13.34 14.91
CA GLY A 216 22.45 13.05 15.22
C GLY A 216 22.87 11.65 14.77
N ALA A 217 23.69 10.97 15.57
CA ALA A 217 24.24 9.66 15.24
C ALA A 217 23.15 8.61 14.93
N GLU A 218 22.06 8.59 15.70
CA GLU A 218 20.93 7.67 15.47
C GLU A 218 20.28 7.88 14.09
N ALA A 219 20.13 9.14 13.67
CA ALA A 219 19.63 9.46 12.33
C ALA A 219 20.59 9.03 11.22
N ASP A 220 21.89 9.13 11.46
CA ASP A 220 22.91 8.75 10.47
C ASP A 220 22.98 7.22 10.32
N GLU A 221 22.89 6.48 11.42
CA GLU A 221 22.80 5.02 11.43
C GLU A 221 21.54 4.53 10.72
N LEU A 222 20.36 5.08 11.07
CA LEU A 222 19.09 4.69 10.45
C LEU A 222 19.07 5.00 8.95
N ARG A 223 19.67 6.13 8.54
CA ARG A 223 19.80 6.48 7.13
C ARG A 223 20.72 5.51 6.39
N ALA A 224 21.84 5.12 6.98
CA ALA A 224 22.77 4.16 6.40
C ALA A 224 22.14 2.77 6.25
N ASP A 225 21.40 2.30 7.26
CA ASP A 225 20.70 1.02 7.22
C ASP A 225 19.61 1.01 6.14
N ALA A 226 18.76 2.04 6.10
CA ALA A 226 17.71 2.14 5.10
C ALA A 226 18.25 2.23 3.67
N TRP A 227 19.33 2.98 3.47
CA TRP A 227 20.02 3.03 2.19
C TRP A 227 20.58 1.66 1.80
N GLY A 228 21.24 0.98 2.73
CA GLY A 228 21.80 -0.36 2.53
C GLY A 228 20.74 -1.38 2.11
N LEU A 229 19.63 -1.47 2.86
CA LEU A 229 18.51 -2.37 2.55
C LEU A 229 17.88 -2.04 1.20
N GLY A 230 17.64 -0.76 0.90
CA GLY A 230 17.08 -0.34 -0.38
C GLY A 230 17.97 -0.68 -1.57
N ARG A 231 19.28 -0.42 -1.46
CA ARG A 231 20.27 -0.80 -2.49
C ARG A 231 20.35 -2.32 -2.66
N GLN A 232 20.34 -3.07 -1.57
CA GLN A 232 20.37 -4.53 -1.61
C GLN A 232 19.11 -5.09 -2.27
N PHE A 233 17.93 -4.54 -1.97
CA PHE A 233 16.68 -4.90 -2.62
C PHE A 233 16.76 -4.67 -4.14
N VAL A 234 17.09 -3.46 -4.57
CA VAL A 234 17.19 -3.07 -5.99
C VAL A 234 18.15 -3.99 -6.75
N ARG A 235 19.37 -4.17 -6.23
CA ARG A 235 20.37 -5.08 -6.82
C ARG A 235 19.88 -6.53 -6.84
N GLY A 236 19.20 -6.95 -5.78
CA GLY A 236 18.60 -8.28 -5.70
C GLY A 236 17.57 -8.51 -6.79
N VAL A 237 16.71 -7.52 -7.07
CA VAL A 237 15.73 -7.61 -8.17
C VAL A 237 16.45 -7.71 -9.50
N GLU A 238 17.40 -6.81 -9.77
CA GLU A 238 18.15 -6.75 -11.04
C GLU A 238 18.94 -8.03 -11.32
N SER A 239 19.56 -8.61 -10.29
CA SER A 239 20.34 -9.84 -10.43
C SER A 239 19.47 -11.07 -10.73
N ASN A 240 18.13 -10.96 -10.56
CA ASN A 240 17.17 -12.01 -10.85
C ASN A 240 16.36 -11.73 -12.14
N LEU A 241 16.70 -10.71 -12.90
CA LEU A 241 16.13 -10.48 -14.24
C LEU A 241 16.81 -11.41 -15.25
N ALA A 242 16.01 -12.00 -16.12
CA ALA A 242 16.45 -12.91 -17.18
C ALA A 242 16.80 -12.16 -18.47
#